data_AF-A0A9P7DF34-F1
#
_entry.id   AF-A0A9P7DF34-F1
#
_cell.length_a   1.000
_cell.length_b   1.000
_cell.length_c   1.000
_cell.angle_alpha   90.00
_cell.angle_beta   90.00
_cell.angle_gamma   90.00
#
_symmetry.space_group_name_H-M   'P 1'
#
loop_
_entity.id
_entity.type
_entity.pdbx_description
1 polymer ?
#
loop_
_entity_poly.entity_id
_entity_poly.type
_entity_poly.pdbx_seq_one_letter_code
_entity_poly.pdbx_strand_id
1 'polypeptide(L)'
;YIPEYLQLDTQRNLRKTMTRDLSERSKIPGYVYALNVFDPENEEKLSLKIGYSKDVKKRYAEWKNKCRSSIKDVRGWWPQTIIEAKDDDELAIQKLIRNNRQGDKGPMAEQLERLVHIELKDLATHAAYLHPNFPDVHCSDIPRQPKVDLKPCRDCNGTKHREVFSFTRVKEGEFFGREWEDIVKPVIRKWGLFLKTYFAQGGA
;
A
#
# COMPACT_ATOMS: atom_id res chain seq x y z
N TYR A 1 -0.24 -6.18 -16.36
CA TYR A 1 -0.58 -5.61 -15.03
C TYR A 1 -0.15 -6.51 -13.87
N ILE A 2 -0.42 -7.82 -13.92
CA ILE A 2 0.04 -8.77 -12.89
C ILE A 2 1.54 -9.04 -13.10
N PRO A 3 2.42 -8.72 -12.13
CA PRO A 3 3.86 -8.96 -12.25
C PRO A 3 4.24 -10.44 -12.16
N GLU A 4 5.31 -10.82 -12.87
CA GLU A 4 5.83 -12.19 -12.91
C GLU A 4 6.62 -12.57 -11.66
N TYR A 5 7.17 -11.59 -10.93
CA TYR A 5 7.89 -11.81 -9.67
C TYR A 5 6.99 -12.31 -8.53
N LEU A 6 5.67 -12.18 -8.65
CA LEU A 6 4.71 -12.59 -7.62
C LEU A 6 4.50 -14.10 -7.63
N GLN A 7 4.32 -14.69 -6.44
CA GLN A 7 4.02 -16.11 -6.34
C GLN A 7 2.75 -16.48 -7.12
N LEU A 8 2.72 -17.69 -7.69
CA LEU A 8 1.64 -18.15 -8.58
C LEU A 8 0.23 -18.08 -7.94
N ASP A 9 0.13 -18.28 -6.63
CA ASP A 9 -1.12 -18.13 -5.88
C ASP A 9 -1.55 -16.67 -5.74
N THR A 10 -0.61 -15.75 -5.52
CA THR A 10 -0.86 -14.30 -5.54
C THR A 10 -1.31 -13.84 -6.92
N GLN A 11 -0.64 -14.28 -8.00
CA GLN A 11 -1.07 -13.98 -9.36
C GLN A 11 -2.50 -14.47 -9.64
N ARG A 12 -2.84 -15.69 -9.22
CA ARG A 12 -4.21 -16.23 -9.31
C ARG A 12 -5.22 -15.38 -8.53
N ASN A 13 -4.87 -14.95 -7.32
CA ASN A 13 -5.72 -14.08 -6.50
C ASN A 13 -5.92 -12.70 -7.13
N LEU A 14 -4.89 -12.15 -7.76
CA LEU A 14 -5.01 -10.90 -8.53
C LEU A 14 -5.96 -11.07 -9.71
N ARG A 15 -5.77 -12.11 -10.55
CA ARG A 15 -6.68 -12.41 -11.69
C ARG A 15 -8.13 -12.48 -11.21
N LYS A 16 -8.39 -13.26 -10.16
CA LYS A 16 -9.72 -13.42 -9.58
C LYS A 16 -10.29 -12.10 -9.05
N THR A 17 -9.47 -11.28 -8.40
CA THR A 17 -9.90 -9.99 -7.84
C THR A 17 -10.18 -8.97 -8.94
N MET A 18 -9.39 -8.97 -10.02
CA MET A 18 -9.56 -8.09 -11.17
C MET A 18 -10.84 -8.38 -11.96
N THR A 19 -11.24 -9.65 -12.10
CA THR A 19 -12.43 -10.07 -12.87
C THR A 19 -13.69 -10.17 -12.03
N ARG A 20 -13.63 -9.85 -10.73
CA ARG A 20 -14.78 -9.98 -9.84
C ARG A 20 -15.76 -8.84 -10.07
N ASP A 21 -17.05 -9.16 -10.11
CA ASP A 21 -18.09 -8.15 -10.06
C ASP A 21 -17.94 -7.26 -8.82
N LEU A 22 -18.02 -5.96 -9.05
CA LEU A 22 -17.85 -4.96 -8.02
C LEU A 22 -19.22 -4.53 -7.51
N SER A 23 -19.39 -4.61 -6.20
CA SER A 23 -20.56 -4.05 -5.57
C SER A 23 -20.59 -2.54 -5.76
N GLU A 24 -21.79 -1.94 -5.69
CA GLU A 24 -21.96 -0.48 -5.76
C GLU A 24 -21.09 0.25 -4.72
N ARG A 25 -20.91 -0.35 -3.54
CA ARG A 25 -20.01 0.18 -2.51
C ARG A 25 -18.56 0.29 -2.99
N SER A 26 -18.07 -0.71 -3.72
CA SER A 26 -16.70 -0.72 -4.23
C SER A 26 -16.49 0.23 -5.41
N LYS A 27 -17.56 0.81 -5.99
CA LYS A 27 -17.49 1.87 -7.01
C LYS A 27 -17.32 3.27 -6.42
N ILE A 28 -17.56 3.44 -5.12
CA ILE A 28 -17.52 4.76 -4.49
C ILE A 28 -16.11 5.38 -4.58
N PRO A 29 -15.99 6.63 -5.08
CA PRO A 29 -14.71 7.33 -5.11
C PRO A 29 -14.13 7.56 -3.71
N GLY A 30 -12.81 7.50 -3.63
CA GLY A 30 -12.08 7.75 -2.38
C GLY A 30 -10.58 7.84 -2.60
N TYR A 31 -9.84 7.66 -1.52
CA TYR A 31 -8.40 7.68 -1.48
C TYR A 31 -7.88 6.35 -0.95
N VAL A 32 -6.74 5.92 -1.45
CA VAL A 32 -5.93 4.87 -0.81
C VAL A 32 -4.71 5.55 -0.21
N TYR A 33 -4.55 5.42 1.10
CA TYR A 33 -3.53 6.09 1.89
C TYR A 33 -2.54 5.10 2.48
N ALA A 34 -1.34 5.60 2.78
CA ALA A 34 -0.29 4.91 3.51
C ALA A 34 0.10 5.71 4.76
N LEU A 35 0.20 5.04 5.90
CA LEU A 35 0.69 5.62 7.16
C LEU A 35 1.97 4.94 7.59
N ASN A 36 2.91 5.71 8.12
CA ASN A 36 4.10 5.21 8.79
C ASN A 36 3.70 4.51 10.09
N VAL A 37 4.17 3.28 10.27
CA VAL A 37 3.96 2.47 11.47
C VAL A 37 5.30 2.24 12.13
N PHE A 38 5.41 2.60 13.40
CA PHE A 38 6.53 2.26 14.25
C PHE A 38 6.27 0.92 14.92
N ASP A 39 7.21 -0.01 14.76
CA ASP A 39 7.25 -1.28 15.46
C ASP A 39 8.55 -1.34 16.29
N PRO A 40 8.47 -1.13 17.62
CA PRO A 40 9.66 -1.12 18.48
C PRO A 40 10.40 -2.47 18.52
N GLU A 41 9.74 -3.56 18.12
CA GLU A 41 10.36 -4.89 18.09
C GLU A 41 11.05 -5.17 16.74
N ASN A 42 10.88 -4.30 15.74
CA ASN A 42 11.47 -4.42 14.41
C ASN A 42 11.84 -3.04 13.85
N GLU A 43 12.62 -2.26 14.58
CA GLU A 43 13.02 -0.90 14.16
C GLU A 43 13.80 -0.89 12.83
N GLU A 44 14.45 -2.00 12.49
CA GLU A 44 15.16 -2.21 11.22
C GLU A 44 14.23 -2.48 10.02
N LYS A 45 12.91 -2.51 10.21
CA LYS A 45 11.95 -2.74 9.12
C LYS A 45 11.16 -1.48 8.80
N LEU A 46 10.82 -1.32 7.52
CA LEU A 46 9.82 -0.32 7.12
C LEU A 46 8.43 -0.92 7.31
N SER A 47 7.66 -0.41 8.28
CA SER A 47 6.27 -0.83 8.47
C SER A 47 5.30 0.25 8.00
N LEU A 48 4.37 -0.15 7.13
CA LEU A 48 3.40 0.75 6.52
C LEU A 48 2.00 0.18 6.66
N LYS A 49 1.06 1.04 7.03
CA LYS A 49 -0.36 0.72 7.04
C LYS A 49 -1.01 1.27 5.79
N ILE A 50 -1.62 0.39 5.00
CA ILE A 50 -2.32 0.79 3.77
C ILE A 50 -3.81 0.64 3.98
N GLY A 51 -4.58 1.68 3.66
CA GLY A 51 -6.04 1.60 3.75
C GLY A 51 -6.77 2.50 2.77
N TYR A 52 -8.09 2.36 2.65
CA TYR A 52 -8.93 3.31 1.94
C TYR A 52 -9.81 4.19 2.85
N SER A 53 -10.12 5.39 2.37
CA SER A 53 -11.07 6.29 3.01
C SER A 53 -11.68 7.28 2.01
N LYS A 54 -12.86 7.81 2.34
CA LYS A 54 -13.42 8.99 1.66
C LYS A 54 -12.75 10.30 2.12
N ASP A 55 -12.05 10.24 3.25
CA ASP A 55 -11.35 11.36 3.89
C ASP A 55 -10.13 10.80 4.65
N VAL A 56 -8.93 11.07 4.13
CA VAL A 56 -7.64 10.65 4.70
C VAL A 56 -7.35 11.38 6.00
N LYS A 57 -7.66 12.68 6.11
CA LYS A 57 -7.41 13.47 7.33
C LYS A 57 -8.19 12.91 8.51
N LYS A 58 -9.50 12.71 8.33
CA LYS A 58 -10.35 12.11 9.37
C LYS A 58 -9.87 10.71 9.73
N ARG A 59 -9.58 9.88 8.73
CA ARG A 59 -9.14 8.50 8.93
C ARG A 59 -7.79 8.39 9.64
N TYR A 60 -6.86 9.28 9.32
CA TYR A 60 -5.57 9.37 10.01
C TYR A 60 -5.74 9.74 11.48
N ALA A 61 -6.60 10.71 11.81
CA ALA A 61 -6.92 11.06 13.20
C ALA A 61 -7.54 9.88 13.96
N GLU A 62 -8.48 9.14 13.34
CA GLU A 62 -9.06 7.92 13.91
C GLU A 62 -7.97 6.89 14.25
N TRP A 63 -7.01 6.67 13.35
CA TRP A 63 -5.92 5.71 13.58
C TRP A 63 -4.91 6.18 14.62
N LYS A 64 -4.60 7.48 14.69
CA LYS A 64 -3.78 8.05 15.77
C LYS A 64 -4.42 7.88 17.14
N ASN A 65 -5.75 7.94 17.22
CA ASN A 65 -6.47 7.69 18.46
C ASN A 65 -6.53 6.19 18.79
N LYS A 66 -6.80 5.36 17.77
CA LYS A 66 -7.03 3.93 17.96
C LYS A 66 -5.74 3.16 18.24
N CYS A 67 -4.69 3.34 17.43
CA CYS A 67 -3.40 2.67 17.63
C CYS A 67 -2.28 3.72 17.77
N ARG A 68 -2.31 4.44 18.91
CA ARG A 68 -1.49 5.63 19.21
C ARG A 68 0.01 5.36 19.32
N SER A 69 0.41 4.17 19.79
CA SER A 69 1.82 3.82 19.99
C SER A 69 2.54 3.58 18.66
N SER A 70 1.83 3.01 17.68
CA SER A 70 2.41 2.58 16.41
C SER A 70 2.23 3.59 15.27
N ILE A 71 1.07 4.26 15.15
CA ILE A 71 0.82 5.16 14.01
C ILE A 71 1.57 6.49 14.20
N LYS A 72 2.50 6.80 13.29
CA LYS A 72 3.29 8.03 13.32
C LYS A 72 2.71 9.09 12.42
N ASP A 73 2.91 8.98 11.12
CA ASP A 73 2.61 10.05 10.17
C ASP A 73 1.97 9.53 8.89
N VAL A 74 1.47 10.43 8.05
CA VAL A 74 0.94 10.07 6.72
C VAL A 74 2.10 10.05 5.74
N ARG A 75 2.33 8.89 5.09
CA ARG A 75 3.38 8.75 4.09
C ARG A 75 2.94 9.21 2.71
N GLY A 76 1.66 9.05 2.38
CA GLY A 76 1.07 9.53 1.13
C GLY A 76 -0.32 8.97 0.87
N TRP A 77 -1.01 9.47 -0.14
CA TRP A 77 -2.27 8.93 -0.63
C TRP A 77 -2.45 9.13 -2.14
N TRP A 78 -3.13 8.16 -2.74
CA TRP A 78 -3.58 8.21 -4.12
C TRP A 78 -4.97 8.87 -4.19
N PRO A 79 -5.24 9.71 -5.21
CA PRO A 79 -4.37 10.04 -6.35
C PRO A 79 -3.28 11.08 -6.08
N GLN A 80 -3.59 12.14 -5.32
CA GLN A 80 -2.79 13.38 -5.26
C GLN A 80 -1.28 13.15 -5.06
N THR A 81 -0.85 12.55 -3.95
CA THR A 81 0.59 12.46 -3.65
C THR A 81 1.27 11.28 -4.34
N ILE A 82 0.50 10.38 -4.96
CA ILE A 82 1.03 9.18 -5.60
C ILE A 82 1.17 9.34 -7.13
N ILE A 83 0.28 10.12 -7.76
CA ILE A 83 0.34 10.41 -9.20
C ILE A 83 0.84 11.84 -9.46
N GLU A 84 0.34 12.84 -8.72
CA GLU A 84 0.46 14.25 -9.12
C GLU A 84 1.59 15.00 -8.40
N ALA A 85 2.02 14.53 -7.23
CA ALA A 85 3.16 15.12 -6.53
C ALA A 85 4.47 14.73 -7.23
N LYS A 86 5.22 15.76 -7.65
CA LYS A 86 6.56 15.62 -8.24
C LYS A 86 7.64 15.31 -7.20
N ASP A 87 7.43 15.71 -5.95
CA ASP A 87 8.37 15.52 -4.85
C ASP A 87 7.70 14.82 -3.64
N ASP A 88 8.35 13.78 -3.12
CA ASP A 88 7.94 12.99 -1.94
C ASP A 88 8.37 13.63 -0.61
N ASP A 89 8.38 14.96 -0.53
CA ASP A 89 8.70 15.65 0.73
C ASP A 89 7.62 15.36 1.78
N GLU A 90 7.98 14.58 2.79
CA GLU A 90 7.11 14.21 3.90
C GLU A 90 6.54 15.44 4.61
N LEU A 91 7.32 16.53 4.73
CA LEU A 91 6.84 17.77 5.34
C LEU A 91 5.74 18.42 4.48
N ALA A 92 5.87 18.38 3.15
CA ALA A 92 4.86 18.86 2.22
C ALA A 92 3.57 18.02 2.33
N ILE A 93 3.69 16.69 2.38
CA ILE A 93 2.56 15.76 2.56
C ILE A 93 1.82 16.05 3.87
N GLN A 94 2.56 16.25 4.96
CA GLN A 94 1.96 16.61 6.25
C GLN A 94 1.27 17.97 6.22
N LYS A 95 1.80 18.96 5.49
CA LYS A 95 1.14 20.27 5.31
C LYS A 95 -0.16 20.14 4.51
N LEU A 96 -0.17 19.35 3.45
CA LEU A 96 -1.36 19.09 2.64
C LEU A 96 -2.50 18.48 3.48
N ILE A 97 -2.21 17.44 4.27
CA ILE A 97 -3.21 16.82 5.16
C ILE A 97 -3.70 17.78 6.24
N ARG A 98 -2.80 18.55 6.88
CA ARG A 98 -3.19 19.54 7.90
C ARG A 98 -4.18 20.55 7.34
N ASN A 99 -3.89 21.06 6.14
CA ASN A 99 -4.70 22.04 5.42
C ASN A 99 -5.91 21.45 4.69
N ASN A 100 -6.20 20.15 4.87
CA ASN A 100 -7.29 19.43 4.22
C ASN A 100 -7.25 19.48 2.68
N ARG A 101 -6.05 19.59 2.09
CA ARG A 101 -5.82 19.62 0.64
C ARG A 101 -5.54 18.21 0.14
N GLN A 102 -6.60 17.40 0.03
CA GLN A 102 -6.49 15.98 -0.33
C GLN A 102 -6.53 15.73 -1.84
N GLY A 103 -6.90 16.72 -2.64
CA GLY A 103 -7.10 16.58 -4.08
C GLY A 103 -8.42 15.91 -4.44
N ASP A 104 -8.54 15.46 -5.68
CA ASP A 104 -9.71 14.75 -6.17
C ASP A 104 -9.68 13.27 -5.78
N LYS A 105 -10.87 12.73 -5.47
CA LYS A 105 -11.05 11.32 -5.17
C LYS A 105 -10.87 10.50 -6.45
N GLY A 106 -10.12 9.42 -6.34
CA GLY A 106 -10.03 8.48 -7.45
C GLY A 106 -11.15 7.43 -7.40
N PRO A 107 -11.48 6.83 -8.55
CA PRO A 107 -12.52 5.82 -8.63
C PRO A 107 -12.14 4.55 -7.86
N MET A 108 -13.16 3.88 -7.32
CA MET A 108 -13.07 2.50 -6.86
C MET A 108 -11.97 2.23 -5.80
N ALA A 109 -11.80 3.15 -4.85
CA ALA A 109 -10.71 3.12 -3.88
C ALA A 109 -10.69 1.83 -3.03
N GLU A 110 -11.85 1.24 -2.73
CA GLU A 110 -11.91 -0.05 -2.02
C GLU A 110 -11.34 -1.19 -2.86
N GLN A 111 -11.61 -1.20 -4.18
CA GLN A 111 -11.05 -2.21 -5.07
C GLN A 111 -9.54 -1.99 -5.25
N LEU A 112 -9.11 -0.74 -5.32
CA LEU A 112 -7.69 -0.39 -5.34
C LEU A 112 -6.96 -0.94 -4.11
N GLU A 113 -7.51 -0.71 -2.91
CA GLU A 113 -6.95 -1.22 -1.65
C GLU A 113 -6.77 -2.75 -1.72
N ARG A 114 -7.78 -3.48 -2.18
CA ARG A 114 -7.71 -4.95 -2.27
C ARG A 114 -6.59 -5.44 -3.19
N LEU A 115 -6.48 -4.86 -4.39
CA LEU A 115 -5.43 -5.21 -5.35
C LEU A 115 -4.03 -4.91 -4.78
N VAL A 116 -3.89 -3.74 -4.18
CA VAL A 116 -2.65 -3.32 -3.51
C VAL A 116 -2.30 -4.25 -2.36
N HIS A 117 -3.25 -4.61 -1.49
CA HIS A 117 -3.02 -5.50 -0.36
C HIS A 117 -2.56 -6.90 -0.81
N ILE A 118 -3.13 -7.44 -1.89
CA ILE A 118 -2.72 -8.75 -2.40
C ILE A 118 -1.24 -8.72 -2.81
N GLU A 119 -0.83 -7.70 -3.56
CA GLU A 119 0.55 -7.57 -4.04
C GLU A 119 1.55 -7.23 -2.93
N LEU A 120 1.24 -6.23 -2.09
CA LEU A 120 2.13 -5.83 -1.00
C LEU A 120 2.30 -6.93 0.05
N LYS A 121 1.29 -7.80 0.24
CA LYS A 121 1.43 -8.95 1.13
C LYS A 121 2.47 -9.94 0.61
N ASP A 122 2.46 -10.21 -0.69
CA ASP A 122 3.43 -11.10 -1.33
C ASP A 122 4.83 -10.49 -1.27
N LEU A 123 4.97 -9.22 -1.66
CA LEU A 123 6.25 -8.50 -1.58
C LEU A 123 6.80 -8.46 -0.15
N ALA A 124 5.99 -8.11 0.85
CA ALA A 124 6.44 -8.08 2.25
C ALA A 124 6.84 -9.47 2.79
N THR A 125 6.22 -10.55 2.28
CA THR A 125 6.52 -11.92 2.73
C THR A 125 7.75 -12.48 2.03
N HIS A 126 7.82 -12.37 0.70
CA HIS A 126 8.81 -13.04 -0.15
C HIS A 126 9.98 -12.15 -0.54
N ALA A 127 9.87 -10.84 -0.30
CA ALA A 127 10.92 -9.86 -0.51
C ALA A 127 11.54 -9.89 -1.91
N ALA A 128 10.73 -10.13 -2.96
CA ALA A 128 11.21 -10.17 -4.34
C ALA A 128 11.94 -8.90 -4.77
N TYR A 129 11.62 -7.75 -4.15
CA TYR A 129 12.29 -6.46 -4.35
C TYR A 129 13.75 -6.41 -3.89
N LEU A 130 14.23 -7.43 -3.16
CA LEU A 130 15.64 -7.57 -2.80
C LEU A 130 16.43 -8.35 -3.85
N HIS A 131 15.77 -8.91 -4.86
CA HIS A 131 16.45 -9.64 -5.92
C HIS A 131 17.19 -8.65 -6.85
N PRO A 132 18.46 -8.94 -7.26
CA PRO A 132 19.25 -8.01 -8.09
C PRO A 132 18.60 -7.61 -9.41
N ASN A 133 17.78 -8.50 -9.99
CA ASN A 133 17.07 -8.26 -11.25
C ASN A 133 15.64 -7.74 -11.06
N PHE A 134 15.24 -7.28 -9.87
CA PHE A 134 13.90 -6.73 -9.67
C PHE A 134 13.71 -5.45 -10.52
N PRO A 135 12.55 -5.25 -11.20
CA PRO A 135 11.34 -6.08 -11.19
C PRO A 135 11.31 -7.20 -12.25
N ASP A 136 12.33 -7.34 -13.09
CA ASP A 136 12.41 -8.30 -14.19
C ASP A 136 12.90 -9.69 -13.73
N VAL A 137 12.21 -10.24 -12.73
CA VAL A 137 12.50 -11.57 -12.16
C VAL A 137 11.24 -12.43 -12.18
N HIS A 138 11.39 -13.72 -12.48
CA HIS A 138 10.29 -14.67 -12.49
C HIS A 138 10.09 -15.27 -11.09
N CYS A 139 8.85 -15.59 -10.70
CA CYS A 139 8.55 -16.10 -9.36
C CYS A 139 9.24 -17.44 -9.02
N SER A 140 9.71 -18.19 -10.02
CA SER A 140 10.50 -19.42 -9.83
C SER A 140 11.84 -19.14 -9.14
N ASP A 141 12.38 -17.94 -9.34
CA ASP A 141 13.69 -17.53 -8.85
C ASP A 141 13.59 -16.87 -7.47
N ILE A 142 12.36 -16.61 -7.00
CA ILE A 142 12.07 -16.02 -5.70
C ILE A 142 11.78 -17.13 -4.69
N PRO A 143 12.65 -17.34 -3.68
CA PRO A 143 12.44 -18.36 -2.67
C PRO A 143 11.14 -18.10 -1.89
N ARG A 144 10.32 -19.14 -1.73
CA ARG A 144 9.16 -19.07 -0.85
C ARG A 144 9.61 -18.93 0.60
N GLN A 145 9.16 -17.85 1.21
CA GLN A 145 9.35 -17.56 2.62
C GLN A 145 8.15 -18.04 3.43
N PRO A 146 8.36 -18.47 4.69
CA PRO A 146 7.26 -18.78 5.58
C PRO A 146 6.39 -17.56 5.79
N LYS A 147 5.08 -17.78 5.96
CA LYS A 147 4.16 -16.68 6.30
C LYS A 147 4.55 -16.15 7.68
N VAL A 148 4.80 -14.86 7.75
CA VAL A 148 5.06 -14.19 9.03
C VAL A 148 3.75 -14.07 9.79
N ASP A 149 3.74 -14.53 11.03
CA ASP A 149 2.60 -14.34 11.92
C ASP A 149 2.47 -12.87 12.31
N LEU A 150 1.29 -12.31 12.06
CA LEU A 150 0.98 -10.93 12.45
C LEU A 150 0.93 -10.82 13.97
N LYS A 151 1.68 -9.84 14.49
CA LYS A 151 1.70 -9.52 15.91
C LYS A 151 0.37 -8.89 16.34
N PRO A 152 -0.11 -9.22 17.56
CA PRO A 152 -1.28 -8.57 18.13
C PRO A 152 -0.96 -7.11 18.48
N CYS A 153 -1.85 -6.20 18.11
CA CYS A 153 -1.69 -4.78 18.43
C CYS A 153 -1.96 -4.50 19.91
N ARG A 154 -1.04 -3.79 20.56
CA ARG A 154 -1.12 -3.45 21.99
C ARG A 154 -2.22 -2.44 22.30
N ASP A 155 -2.47 -1.50 21.39
CA ASP A 155 -3.50 -0.46 21.58
C ASP A 155 -4.91 -0.93 21.16
N CYS A 156 -4.98 -1.99 20.36
CA CYS A 156 -6.18 -2.36 19.61
C CYS A 156 -6.73 -3.72 20.08
N ASN A 157 -6.72 -3.95 21.40
CA ASN A 157 -7.19 -5.15 22.11
C ASN A 157 -6.69 -6.47 21.48
N GLY A 158 -5.42 -6.52 21.09
CA GLY A 158 -4.81 -7.71 20.49
C GLY A 158 -5.19 -7.96 19.03
N THR A 159 -5.89 -7.04 18.36
CA THR A 159 -6.23 -7.16 16.94
C THR A 159 -4.98 -7.33 16.08
N LYS A 160 -4.98 -8.31 15.17
CA LYS A 160 -3.93 -8.50 14.16
C LYS A 160 -4.25 -7.68 12.91
N HIS A 161 -3.53 -6.58 12.72
CA HIS A 161 -3.71 -5.69 11.56
C HIS A 161 -3.16 -6.33 10.28
N ARG A 162 -4.05 -6.84 9.42
CA ARG A 162 -3.69 -7.46 8.13
C ARG A 162 -3.29 -6.44 7.07
N GLU A 163 -3.62 -5.20 7.34
CA GLU A 163 -3.37 -4.04 6.50
C GLU A 163 -2.07 -3.29 6.87
N VAL A 164 -1.28 -3.85 7.79
CA VAL A 164 0.08 -3.42 8.11
C VAL A 164 1.06 -4.37 7.42
N PHE A 165 1.97 -3.81 6.65
CA PHE A 165 2.97 -4.53 5.87
C PHE A 165 4.35 -4.13 6.38
N SER A 166 5.21 -5.11 6.68
CA SER A 166 6.56 -4.89 7.16
C SER A 166 7.56 -5.35 6.11
N PHE A 167 8.34 -4.41 5.59
CA PHE A 167 9.36 -4.64 4.57
C PHE A 167 10.74 -4.71 5.22
N THR A 168 11.53 -5.68 4.81
CA THR A 168 12.96 -5.73 5.09
C THR A 168 13.61 -4.56 4.39
N ARG A 169 14.42 -3.77 5.12
CA ARG A 169 15.13 -2.64 4.53
C ARG A 169 16.14 -3.11 3.49
N VAL A 170 16.20 -2.39 2.38
CA VAL A 170 17.28 -2.53 1.41
C VAL A 170 18.55 -2.01 2.08
N LYS A 171 19.60 -2.84 2.12
CA LYS A 171 20.85 -2.50 2.82
C LYS A 171 21.86 -1.75 1.95
N GLU A 172 21.75 -1.90 0.63
CA GLU A 172 22.67 -1.32 -0.36
C GLU A 172 22.01 -1.30 -1.75
N GLY A 173 22.60 -0.54 -2.69
CA GLY A 173 22.12 -0.43 -4.06
C GLY A 173 21.12 0.71 -4.28
N GLU A 174 20.51 0.74 -5.47
CA GLU A 174 19.68 1.85 -5.96
C GLU A 174 18.39 2.07 -5.14
N PHE A 175 17.89 1.02 -4.50
CA PHE A 175 16.67 1.07 -3.68
C PHE A 175 16.94 1.40 -2.20
N PHE A 176 18.20 1.64 -1.80
CA PHE A 176 18.56 1.90 -0.41
C PHE A 176 17.77 3.09 0.17
N GLY A 177 16.98 2.82 1.22
CA GLY A 177 16.15 3.82 1.90
C GLY A 177 14.97 4.35 1.09
N ARG A 178 14.71 3.80 -0.10
CA ARG A 178 13.70 4.25 -1.06
C ARG A 178 12.57 3.24 -1.24
N GLU A 179 12.31 2.40 -0.23
CA GLU A 179 11.32 1.34 -0.35
C GLU A 179 9.89 1.90 -0.51
N TRP A 180 9.62 3.10 -0.01
CA TRP A 180 8.37 3.79 -0.33
C TRP A 180 8.31 4.19 -1.81
N GLU A 181 9.32 4.91 -2.29
CA GLU A 181 9.40 5.51 -3.62
C GLU A 181 9.40 4.48 -4.73
N ASP A 182 10.15 3.40 -4.56
CA ASP A 182 10.47 2.46 -5.65
C ASP A 182 9.74 1.12 -5.51
N ILE A 183 9.14 0.81 -4.36
CA ILE A 183 8.42 -0.45 -4.13
C ILE A 183 6.93 -0.20 -3.83
N VAL A 184 6.61 0.49 -2.74
CA VAL A 184 5.20 0.58 -2.29
C VAL A 184 4.38 1.57 -3.12
N LYS A 185 4.89 2.78 -3.34
CA LYS A 185 4.23 3.83 -4.13
C LYS A 185 3.97 3.37 -5.58
N PRO A 186 4.90 2.69 -6.27
CA PRO A 186 4.66 2.17 -7.62
C PRO A 186 3.56 1.11 -7.68
N VAL A 187 3.44 0.25 -6.65
CA VAL A 187 2.33 -0.72 -6.58
C VAL A 187 0.98 -0.02 -6.50
N ILE A 188 0.83 0.98 -5.62
CA ILE A 188 -0.41 1.76 -5.50
C ILE A 188 -0.70 2.49 -6.81
N ARG A 189 0.33 3.12 -7.41
CA ARG A 189 0.22 3.85 -8.67
C ARG A 189 -0.24 2.94 -9.81
N LYS A 190 0.40 1.78 -9.99
CA LYS A 190 0.11 0.80 -11.04
C LYS A 190 -1.35 0.35 -11.00
N TRP A 191 -1.83 -0.06 -9.84
CA TRP A 191 -3.22 -0.51 -9.70
C TRP A 191 -4.22 0.65 -9.79
N GLY A 192 -3.86 1.84 -9.31
CA GLY A 192 -4.69 3.03 -9.46
C GLY A 192 -4.86 3.43 -10.93
N LEU A 193 -3.78 3.36 -11.71
CA LEU A 193 -3.81 3.58 -13.15
C LEU A 193 -4.64 2.50 -13.87
N PHE A 194 -4.46 1.22 -13.52
CA PHE A 194 -5.30 0.13 -14.04
C PHE A 194 -6.80 0.44 -13.87
N LEU A 195 -7.23 0.81 -12.65
CA LEU A 195 -8.64 1.11 -12.41
C LEU A 195 -9.12 2.35 -13.17
N LYS A 196 -8.29 3.40 -13.25
CA LYS A 196 -8.60 4.59 -14.06
C LYS A 196 -8.76 4.23 -15.54
N THR A 197 -7.87 3.42 -16.11
CA THR A 197 -7.89 3.08 -17.55
C THR A 197 -9.06 2.19 -17.92
N TYR A 198 -9.37 1.16 -17.13
CA TYR A 198 -10.33 0.13 -17.54
C TYR A 198 -11.73 0.30 -16.96
N PHE A 199 -11.91 1.15 -15.94
CA PHE A 199 -13.18 1.24 -15.22
C PHE A 199 -13.70 2.66 -14.99
N ALA A 200 -12.91 3.72 -15.28
CA ALA A 200 -13.40 5.09 -15.17
C ALA A 200 -14.26 5.56 -16.37
N GLN A 201 -14.32 4.79 -17.47
CA GLN A 201 -15.12 5.11 -18.67
C GLN A 201 -16.46 4.35 -18.74
N GLY A 202 -17.21 4.29 -17.64
CA GLY A 202 -18.51 3.58 -17.57
C GLY A 202 -19.64 4.38 -16.92
N GLY A 203 -19.55 5.71 -16.89
CA GLY A 203 -20.56 6.58 -16.30
C GLY A 203 -20.76 7.85 -17.12
N ALA A 204 -21.46 7.71 -18.24
CA ALA A 204 -22.19 8.77 -18.92
C ALA A 204 -23.64 8.31 -19.06
#